data_AF-A0A6M1N7Q0-F1
#
_entry.id   AF-A0A6M1N7Q0-F1
#
_cell.length_a   1.000
_cell.length_b   1.000
_cell.length_c   1.000
_cell.angle_alpha   90.00
_cell.angle_beta   90.00
_cell.angle_gamma   90.00
#
_symmetry.space_group_name_H-M   'P 1'
#
loop_
_entity.id
_entity.type
_entity.pdbx_description
1 polymer ?
#
loop_
_entity_poly.entity_id
_entity_poly.type
_entity_poly.pdbx_seq_one_letter_code
_entity_poly.pdbx_strand_id
1 'polypeptide(L)'
;MNTIHMKFNRITIIMLCSLLMFFTSSCKDDVVVEGDFKTEAKSLTRIETDKTMYKTGENVSCSFTIDNPTSNAILEIREVRLTVKDLTDKTDQLRVLGASQTVAENVVIEPGNAASVDAPAFFTIAANIPVKTACGVFVEYIFEDGSITSEFGTFFRVIDDNTLFTYQIDTDNYQGLPIYKLTGGMSAEYGVEKALTSLGTGISHTWFTENNNGPYPVWASPDFLQLSLKKTVDMYNAVLGGDKVKLKTVVLGTGVPSVPYIATAMHAAYLPVHFLASVNSVAEVEAIMDYSNRHVCASYATLGYDGSMPDPAVAWIKLLDLPEEYRKFIEDHQVEKVILWGVEENVLGETWAKKVIRNSPSGEFGAGSVYMQYTGHGSEADVQNLKKRINDYDLTAMEAETHIPDWESGLANKQISWITAGIKNNTSADVYGVTAFGDMIHIYDVASHLSLAYLKKNGSVLDNVTVDAVILNEYLTSNPQFEITVGRIPLLYWQFVPTQSTVDRIFNGYLANTITSYYPDITPDVLKTREFYLNSNYGKNELKSILQNYGVTGNINMRETSHDVWTGNGNSFCEVYAWVIANIIGVETYQQMHKQSHALTVEELEAICGNVGNSAQGLHFLKY
;
A
#
# COMPACT_ATOMS: atom_id res chain seq x y z
N MET A 1 38.82 -58.99 46.07
CA MET A 1 38.18 -57.94 46.90
C MET A 1 39.09 -56.72 46.88
N ASN A 2 38.52 -55.58 46.50
CA ASN A 2 39.06 -54.22 46.56
C ASN A 2 40.36 -53.90 45.80
N THR A 3 40.20 -53.20 44.66
CA THR A 3 41.13 -52.12 44.28
C THR A 3 40.39 -50.99 43.58
N ILE A 4 40.76 -49.78 43.97
CA ILE A 4 40.17 -48.48 43.70
C ILE A 4 40.37 -48.06 42.22
N HIS A 5 39.30 -47.60 41.56
CA HIS A 5 39.37 -46.84 40.31
C HIS A 5 39.27 -45.34 40.63
N MET A 6 40.38 -44.62 40.48
CA MET A 6 40.37 -43.17 40.25
C MET A 6 40.15 -42.92 38.75
N LYS A 7 39.01 -42.33 38.38
CA LYS A 7 38.85 -41.60 37.11
C LYS A 7 38.44 -40.17 37.42
N PHE A 8 39.17 -39.25 36.80
CA PHE A 8 39.11 -37.81 36.96
C PHE A 8 37.70 -37.22 36.77
N ASN A 9 37.39 -36.25 37.63
CA ASN A 9 36.15 -35.49 37.70
C ASN A 9 35.98 -34.58 36.47
N ARG A 10 34.85 -34.71 35.75
CA ARG A 10 34.38 -33.80 34.68
C ARG A 10 33.61 -32.60 35.29
N ILE A 11 34.27 -31.75 36.07
CA ILE A 11 33.64 -30.52 36.62
C ILE A 11 34.45 -29.25 36.27
N THR A 12 35.17 -29.26 35.15
CA THR A 12 35.88 -28.05 34.66
C THR A 12 35.60 -27.74 33.19
N ILE A 13 34.55 -28.31 32.59
CA ILE A 13 34.21 -28.10 31.15
C ILE A 13 32.77 -27.60 30.93
N ILE A 14 31.97 -27.36 31.98
CA ILE A 14 30.56 -26.90 31.83
C ILE A 14 30.34 -25.46 32.33
N MET A 15 31.40 -24.75 32.70
CA MET A 15 31.32 -23.35 33.17
C MET A 15 32.15 -22.38 32.32
N LEU A 16 32.35 -22.70 31.03
CA LEU A 16 32.99 -21.80 30.05
C LEU A 16 32.26 -21.70 28.69
N CYS A 17 31.09 -22.36 28.53
CA CYS A 17 30.28 -22.25 27.32
C CYS A 17 29.01 -21.39 27.51
N SER A 18 28.88 -20.70 28.64
CA SER A 18 27.66 -19.93 29.00
C SER A 18 27.82 -18.41 28.85
N LEU A 19 28.90 -17.92 28.22
CA LEU A 19 29.20 -16.48 28.14
C LEU A 19 29.47 -15.96 26.71
N LEU A 20 29.05 -16.70 25.66
CA LEU A 20 29.32 -16.37 24.25
C LEU A 20 28.10 -16.47 23.32
N MET A 21 26.87 -16.27 23.84
CA MET A 21 25.65 -16.19 23.03
C MET A 21 24.78 -14.96 23.35
N PHE A 22 25.38 -13.77 23.32
CA PHE A 22 24.66 -12.52 23.10
C PHE A 22 25.58 -11.62 22.27
N PHE A 23 25.00 -10.89 21.31
CA PHE A 23 25.62 -10.16 20.19
C PHE A 23 25.89 -10.98 18.92
N THR A 24 24.81 -11.34 18.21
CA THR A 24 24.86 -11.42 16.74
C THR A 24 24.40 -10.08 16.18
N SER A 25 25.27 -9.07 16.24
CA SER A 25 25.19 -7.99 15.25
C SER A 25 25.60 -8.60 13.92
N SER A 26 24.83 -8.36 12.87
CA SER A 26 25.23 -8.66 11.50
C SER A 26 26.52 -7.89 11.20
N CYS A 27 27.68 -8.54 11.30
CA CYS A 27 28.88 -8.06 10.65
C CYS A 27 28.61 -8.13 9.16
N LYS A 28 28.50 -6.96 8.52
CA LYS A 28 28.75 -6.85 7.08
C LYS A 28 30.15 -7.40 6.84
N ASP A 29 30.30 -8.24 5.81
CA ASP A 29 31.63 -8.60 5.34
C ASP A 29 32.36 -7.30 4.96
N ASP A 30 33.42 -6.98 5.70
CA ASP A 30 34.28 -5.84 5.45
C ASP A 30 34.98 -6.04 4.10
N VAL A 31 34.46 -5.38 3.06
CA VAL A 31 35.14 -5.30 1.76
C VAL A 31 36.33 -4.37 1.93
N VAL A 32 37.50 -4.94 2.22
CA VAL A 32 38.78 -4.23 2.19
C VAL A 32 39.14 -4.01 0.71
N VAL A 33 38.86 -2.82 0.20
CA VAL A 33 39.39 -2.34 -1.09
C VAL A 33 40.87 -1.97 -0.86
N GLU A 34 41.80 -2.30 -1.77
CA GLU A 34 43.21 -1.86 -1.76
C GLU A 34 43.48 -0.94 -2.96
N GLY A 35 43.79 0.35 -2.75
CA GLY A 35 44.14 1.34 -3.79
C GLY A 35 44.52 2.70 -3.20
N ASP A 36 45.16 3.63 -3.92
CA ASP A 36 45.62 4.92 -3.37
C ASP A 36 44.45 5.75 -2.79
N PHE A 37 44.23 5.65 -1.47
CA PHE A 37 42.93 5.74 -0.80
C PHE A 37 42.36 7.16 -0.56
N LYS A 38 43.02 8.22 -1.02
CA LYS A 38 42.66 9.59 -0.61
C LYS A 38 41.33 10.10 -1.16
N THR A 39 40.76 9.47 -2.21
CA THR A 39 39.60 10.02 -2.94
C THR A 39 38.42 9.05 -3.11
N GLU A 40 38.63 7.73 -2.96
CA GLU A 40 37.64 6.70 -3.32
C GLU A 40 36.84 6.12 -2.16
N ALA A 41 37.33 6.19 -0.91
CA ALA A 41 36.65 5.60 0.23
C ALA A 41 35.91 6.64 1.08
N LYS A 42 34.68 6.95 0.67
CA LYS A 42 33.74 7.78 1.42
C LYS A 42 32.34 7.18 1.34
N SER A 43 31.55 7.34 2.39
CA SER A 43 30.12 7.04 2.38
C SER A 43 29.37 8.26 2.88
N LEU A 44 28.39 8.73 2.12
CA LEU A 44 27.41 9.68 2.63
C LEU A 44 26.38 8.92 3.48
N THR A 45 26.15 9.39 4.70
CA THR A 45 25.09 8.84 5.55
C THR A 45 24.29 9.94 6.22
N ARG A 46 23.05 9.62 6.61
CA ARG A 46 22.17 10.50 7.42
C ARG A 46 21.95 11.89 6.82
N ILE A 47 21.92 12.00 5.50
CA ILE A 47 21.59 13.25 4.83
C ILE A 47 20.11 13.54 4.93
N GLU A 48 19.78 14.68 5.52
CA GLU A 48 18.41 15.11 5.75
C GLU A 48 18.29 16.62 5.59
N THR A 49 17.12 17.04 5.17
CA THR A 49 16.72 18.45 5.17
C THR A 49 15.85 18.73 6.39
N ASP A 50 15.79 19.98 6.87
CA ASP A 50 15.02 20.33 8.08
C ASP A 50 13.50 20.15 7.90
N LYS A 51 13.03 20.24 6.65
CA LYS A 51 11.71 19.83 6.18
C LYS A 51 11.87 19.01 4.90
N THR A 52 10.91 18.14 4.63
CA THR A 52 10.83 17.34 3.41
C THR A 52 10.10 18.05 2.25
N MET A 53 9.41 19.15 2.57
CA MET A 53 8.61 19.95 1.65
C MET A 53 8.77 21.45 1.95
N TYR A 54 8.80 22.29 0.92
CA TYR A 54 9.00 23.74 1.04
C TYR A 54 8.10 24.52 0.07
N LYS A 55 7.67 25.69 0.52
CA LYS A 55 7.00 26.70 -0.31
C LYS A 55 8.01 27.67 -0.92
N THR A 56 7.62 28.36 -1.97
CA THR A 56 8.40 29.45 -2.57
C THR A 56 8.83 30.47 -1.52
N GLY A 57 10.11 30.84 -1.54
CA GLY A 57 10.71 31.81 -0.62
C GLY A 57 11.23 31.21 0.69
N GLU A 58 10.94 29.95 1.00
CA GLU A 58 11.52 29.30 2.17
C GLU A 58 12.99 28.94 1.96
N ASN A 59 13.75 28.92 3.06
CA ASN A 59 15.12 28.46 3.09
C ASN A 59 15.15 26.97 3.45
N VAL A 60 16.02 26.24 2.78
CA VAL A 60 16.31 24.82 3.02
C VAL A 60 17.61 24.72 3.81
N SER A 61 17.57 24.00 4.92
CA SER A 61 18.75 23.58 5.66
C SER A 61 18.98 22.10 5.44
N CYS A 62 20.23 21.67 5.54
CA CYS A 62 20.61 20.27 5.38
C CYS A 62 21.65 19.90 6.43
N SER A 63 21.59 18.66 6.92
CA SER A 63 22.63 18.06 7.76
C SER A 63 22.95 16.67 7.25
N PHE A 64 24.22 16.29 7.29
CA PHE A 64 24.67 14.97 6.85
C PHE A 64 25.96 14.55 7.53
N THR A 65 26.32 13.28 7.36
CA THR A 65 27.57 12.71 7.85
C THR A 65 28.38 12.15 6.68
N ILE A 66 29.68 12.43 6.68
CA ILE A 66 30.64 11.84 5.75
C ILE A 66 31.44 10.82 6.54
N ASP A 67 31.33 9.55 6.18
CA ASP A 67 32.08 8.46 6.81
C ASP A 67 33.34 8.15 5.99
N ASN A 68 34.45 7.88 6.68
CA ASN A 68 35.65 7.26 6.10
C ASN A 68 35.65 5.76 6.45
N PRO A 69 35.15 4.88 5.55
CA PRO A 69 35.08 3.45 5.83
C PRO A 69 36.43 2.73 5.74
N THR A 70 37.54 3.42 5.41
CA THR A 70 38.85 2.75 5.36
C THR A 70 39.35 2.37 6.76
N SER A 71 40.24 1.38 6.80
CA SER A 71 40.90 0.95 8.04
C SER A 71 42.30 1.55 8.23
N ASN A 72 42.85 2.22 7.24
CA ASN A 72 44.28 2.60 7.22
C ASN A 72 44.61 3.94 6.55
N ALA A 73 43.65 4.64 5.94
CA ALA A 73 43.91 5.88 5.21
C ALA A 73 43.07 7.06 5.72
N ILE A 74 43.71 8.23 5.85
CA ILE A 74 43.00 9.47 6.18
C ILE A 74 42.28 9.97 4.91
N LEU A 75 41.02 10.35 5.05
CA LEU A 75 40.24 11.01 4.01
C LEU A 75 40.43 12.53 4.14
N GLU A 76 40.98 13.15 3.09
CA GLU A 76 41.25 14.60 3.04
C GLU A 76 40.41 15.23 1.94
N ILE A 77 39.41 16.04 2.32
CA ILE A 77 38.52 16.74 1.39
C ILE A 77 38.76 18.24 1.49
N ARG A 78 39.12 18.86 0.38
CA ARG A 78 39.41 20.30 0.32
C ARG A 78 38.15 21.13 0.52
N GLU A 79 37.09 20.80 -0.21
CA GLU A 79 35.79 21.47 -0.11
C GLU A 79 34.66 20.46 -0.22
N VAL A 80 33.63 20.66 0.60
CA VAL A 80 32.33 19.98 0.47
C VAL A 80 31.33 21.02 0.00
N ARG A 81 30.66 20.75 -1.12
CA ARG A 81 29.62 21.61 -1.69
C ARG A 81 28.28 20.90 -1.73
N LEU A 82 27.21 21.66 -1.55
CA LEU A 82 25.86 21.22 -1.84
C LEU A 82 25.38 21.83 -3.16
N THR A 83 24.84 20.98 -4.03
CA THR A 83 24.21 21.38 -5.30
C THR A 83 22.78 20.83 -5.32
N VAL A 84 21.83 21.66 -5.72
CA VAL A 84 20.43 21.25 -5.92
C VAL A 84 20.19 21.00 -7.40
N LYS A 85 19.61 19.85 -7.75
CA LYS A 85 19.29 19.47 -9.13
C LYS A 85 17.82 19.10 -9.29
N ASP A 86 17.26 19.40 -10.45
CA ASP A 86 15.88 19.08 -10.81
C ASP A 86 15.74 17.59 -11.13
N LEU A 87 14.94 16.87 -10.34
CA LEU A 87 14.61 15.46 -10.58
C LEU A 87 13.32 15.32 -11.40
N THR A 88 12.61 16.41 -11.71
CA THR A 88 11.30 16.43 -12.38
C THR A 88 11.41 16.85 -13.86
N ASP A 89 12.33 17.72 -14.23
CA ASP A 89 12.51 18.20 -15.61
C ASP A 89 13.02 17.10 -16.56
N LYS A 90 12.18 16.76 -17.55
CA LYS A 90 12.45 15.75 -18.58
C LYS A 90 13.33 16.24 -19.72
N THR A 91 13.39 17.56 -19.92
CA THR A 91 14.07 18.17 -21.07
C THR A 91 15.53 18.48 -20.78
N ASP A 92 15.86 18.67 -19.51
CA ASP A 92 17.20 18.94 -19.01
C ASP A 92 17.42 18.14 -17.72
N GLN A 93 17.72 16.84 -17.90
CA GLN A 93 17.87 15.90 -16.79
C GLN A 93 18.95 16.38 -15.81
N LEU A 94 18.62 16.43 -14.52
CA LEU A 94 19.52 16.87 -13.46
C LEU A 94 20.02 18.32 -13.62
N ARG A 95 19.22 19.18 -14.27
CA ARG A 95 19.48 20.62 -14.34
C ARG A 95 19.75 21.19 -12.95
N VAL A 96 20.84 21.94 -12.81
CA VAL A 96 21.18 22.60 -11.55
C VAL A 96 20.20 23.74 -11.26
N LEU A 97 19.56 23.69 -10.10
CA LEU A 97 18.63 24.70 -9.58
C LEU A 97 19.42 25.62 -8.65
N GLY A 98 20.01 26.70 -9.18
CA GLY A 98 20.74 27.70 -8.40
C GLY A 98 22.26 27.49 -8.34
N ALA A 99 22.94 28.20 -7.44
CA ALA A 99 24.39 28.13 -7.30
C ALA A 99 24.79 27.12 -6.23
N SER A 100 25.78 26.26 -6.52
CA SER A 100 26.39 25.37 -5.53
C SER A 100 26.96 26.18 -4.35
N GLN A 101 26.77 25.67 -3.14
CA GLN A 101 27.25 26.32 -1.91
C GLN A 101 28.34 25.47 -1.26
N THR A 102 29.48 26.08 -0.93
CA THR A 102 30.49 25.46 -0.06
C THR A 102 29.98 25.45 1.38
N VAL A 103 29.89 24.26 1.97
CA VAL A 103 29.32 24.04 3.31
C VAL A 103 30.36 23.58 4.33
N ALA A 104 31.50 23.05 3.86
CA ALA A 104 32.66 22.76 4.69
C ALA A 104 33.95 22.85 3.85
N GLU A 105 35.06 23.16 4.51
CA GLU A 105 36.39 23.26 3.90
C GLU A 105 37.42 22.55 4.77
N ASN A 106 38.46 22.01 4.15
CA ASN A 106 39.58 21.32 4.80
C ASN A 106 39.12 20.21 5.77
N VAL A 107 38.19 19.37 5.32
CA VAL A 107 37.64 18.28 6.12
C VAL A 107 38.63 17.11 6.12
N VAL A 108 39.05 16.70 7.32
CA VAL A 108 39.96 15.58 7.54
C VAL A 108 39.26 14.54 8.41
N ILE A 109 39.14 13.31 7.90
CA ILE A 109 38.44 12.22 8.58
C ILE A 109 39.39 11.03 8.72
N GLU A 110 39.72 10.68 9.96
CA GLU A 110 40.55 9.52 10.29
C GLU A 110 39.89 8.19 9.85
N PRO A 111 40.66 7.12 9.61
CA PRO A 111 40.12 5.81 9.25
C PRO A 111 39.06 5.33 10.25
N GLY A 112 37.91 4.87 9.75
CA GLY A 112 36.79 4.38 10.55
C GLY A 112 35.99 5.45 11.30
N ASN A 113 36.33 6.73 11.14
CA ASN A 113 35.61 7.86 11.75
C ASN A 113 34.67 8.55 10.75
N ALA A 114 33.92 9.52 11.27
CA ALA A 114 32.96 10.29 10.51
C ALA A 114 33.02 11.78 10.87
N ALA A 115 32.64 12.65 9.93
CA ALA A 115 32.47 14.08 10.15
C ALA A 115 31.03 14.50 9.86
N SER A 116 30.42 15.22 10.79
CA SER A 116 29.09 15.82 10.61
C SER A 116 29.22 17.20 9.98
N VAL A 117 28.34 17.50 9.03
CA VAL A 117 28.27 18.78 8.33
C VAL A 117 26.85 19.32 8.49
N ASP A 118 26.76 20.55 9.00
CA ASP A 118 25.51 21.30 9.09
C ASP A 118 25.56 22.47 8.09
N ALA A 119 24.54 22.55 7.24
CA ALA A 119 24.42 23.55 6.19
C ALA A 119 23.10 24.33 6.36
N PRO A 120 23.06 25.31 7.30
CA PRO A 120 21.86 26.10 7.54
C PRO A 120 21.58 27.02 6.34
N ALA A 121 20.33 27.01 5.86
CA ALA A 121 19.86 27.89 4.78
C ALA A 121 20.76 27.87 3.51
N PHE A 122 21.27 26.70 3.12
CA PHE A 122 22.15 26.56 1.95
C PHE A 122 21.42 26.80 0.61
N PHE A 123 20.08 26.76 0.62
CA PHE A 123 19.28 26.97 -0.59
C PHE A 123 18.00 27.74 -0.26
N THR A 124 17.51 28.55 -1.20
CA THR A 124 16.24 29.27 -1.08
C THR A 124 15.36 28.91 -2.27
N ILE A 125 14.09 28.57 -2.03
CA ILE A 125 13.16 28.22 -3.12
C ILE A 125 12.82 29.47 -3.94
N ALA A 126 13.42 29.58 -5.12
CA ALA A 126 13.16 30.69 -6.03
C ALA A 126 11.77 30.60 -6.68
N ALA A 127 11.19 31.76 -7.02
CA ALA A 127 9.84 31.84 -7.59
C ALA A 127 9.68 31.22 -8.99
N ASN A 128 10.78 30.92 -9.67
CA ASN A 128 10.79 30.27 -10.97
C ASN A 128 10.88 28.73 -10.87
N ILE A 129 11.02 28.15 -9.67
CA ILE A 129 10.98 26.70 -9.47
C ILE A 129 9.50 26.29 -9.39
N PRO A 130 8.99 25.45 -10.30
CA PRO A 130 7.59 25.06 -10.30
C PRO A 130 7.16 24.28 -9.05
N VAL A 131 5.88 24.38 -8.72
CA VAL A 131 5.24 23.52 -7.71
C VAL A 131 5.27 22.06 -8.21
N LYS A 132 5.41 21.11 -7.28
CA LYS A 132 5.63 19.66 -7.47
C LYS A 132 7.04 19.25 -7.92
N THR A 133 7.95 20.20 -8.19
CA THR A 133 9.34 19.87 -8.51
C THR A 133 9.99 19.12 -7.35
N ALA A 134 10.58 17.96 -7.63
CA ALA A 134 11.53 17.30 -6.74
C ALA A 134 12.92 17.92 -6.95
N CYS A 135 13.46 18.48 -5.88
CA CYS A 135 14.77 19.07 -5.84
C CYS A 135 15.73 18.08 -5.15
N GLY A 136 16.55 17.40 -5.93
CA GLY A 136 17.57 16.49 -5.43
C GLY A 136 18.75 17.25 -4.84
N VAL A 137 19.19 16.85 -3.65
CA VAL A 137 20.35 17.39 -2.93
C VAL A 137 21.54 16.48 -3.21
N PHE A 138 22.56 17.04 -3.86
CA PHE A 138 23.80 16.36 -4.19
C PHE A 138 24.94 16.92 -3.34
N VAL A 139 25.76 16.03 -2.79
CA VAL A 139 27.00 16.38 -2.10
C VAL A 139 28.15 16.25 -3.10
N GLU A 140 28.85 17.33 -3.33
CA GLU A 140 30.05 17.39 -4.17
C GLU A 140 31.28 17.45 -3.27
N TYR A 141 32.18 16.49 -3.45
CA TYR A 141 33.46 16.42 -2.76
C TYR A 141 34.55 16.84 -3.72
N ILE A 142 35.29 17.87 -3.33
CA ILE A 142 36.45 18.37 -4.07
C ILE A 142 37.68 18.02 -3.26
N PHE A 143 38.55 17.20 -3.83
CA PHE A 143 39.75 16.70 -3.16
C PHE A 143 40.95 17.62 -3.39
N GLU A 144 42.02 17.39 -2.63
CA GLU A 144 43.27 18.15 -2.73
C GLU A 144 43.93 18.06 -4.11
N ASP A 145 43.81 16.92 -4.78
CA ASP A 145 44.30 16.71 -6.15
C ASP A 145 43.43 17.41 -7.23
N GLY A 146 42.34 18.06 -6.81
CA GLY A 146 41.40 18.76 -7.67
C GLY A 146 40.33 17.86 -8.30
N SER A 147 40.31 16.56 -8.01
CA SER A 147 39.24 15.67 -8.44
C SER A 147 37.92 16.03 -7.77
N ILE A 148 36.82 15.84 -8.49
CA ILE A 148 35.46 16.13 -8.02
C ILE A 148 34.62 14.88 -8.15
N THR A 149 33.92 14.53 -7.09
CA THR A 149 32.89 13.48 -7.11
C THR A 149 31.58 14.05 -6.60
N SER A 150 30.45 13.54 -7.11
CA SER A 150 29.11 13.99 -6.74
C SER A 150 28.26 12.79 -6.37
N GLU A 151 27.56 12.88 -5.25
CA GLU A 151 26.73 11.81 -4.72
C GLU A 151 25.33 12.36 -4.43
N PHE A 152 24.30 11.66 -4.91
CA PHE A 152 22.91 11.96 -4.55
C PHE A 152 22.69 11.56 -3.09
N GLY A 153 22.13 12.47 -2.29
CA GLY A 153 21.86 12.18 -0.89
C GLY A 153 20.39 12.04 -0.57
N THR A 154 19.59 13.06 -0.88
CA THR A 154 18.14 13.07 -0.60
C THR A 154 17.44 14.05 -1.54
N PHE A 155 16.14 14.26 -1.39
CA PHE A 155 15.42 15.33 -2.09
C PHE A 155 14.44 16.04 -1.16
N PHE A 156 13.93 17.19 -1.61
CA PHE A 156 12.75 17.82 -1.04
C PHE A 156 11.78 18.21 -2.15
N ARG A 157 10.49 18.39 -1.80
CA ARG A 157 9.44 18.75 -2.76
C ARG A 157 9.08 20.23 -2.63
N VAL A 158 8.96 20.92 -3.76
CA VAL A 158 8.34 22.26 -3.79
C VAL A 158 6.82 22.11 -3.80
N ILE A 159 6.12 22.75 -2.87
CA ILE A 159 4.67 22.59 -2.66
C ILE A 159 3.93 23.92 -2.58
N ASP A 160 2.61 23.86 -2.76
CA ASP A 160 1.65 24.90 -2.43
C ASP A 160 0.51 24.34 -1.57
N ASP A 161 -0.50 25.16 -1.27
CA ASP A 161 -1.65 24.75 -0.45
C ASP A 161 -2.57 23.71 -1.13
N ASN A 162 -2.42 23.48 -2.44
CA ASN A 162 -3.24 22.55 -3.21
C ASN A 162 -2.48 21.25 -3.54
N THR A 163 -1.23 21.12 -3.11
CA THR A 163 -0.40 19.96 -3.42
C THR A 163 -0.78 18.79 -2.52
N LEU A 164 -1.25 17.70 -3.12
CA LEU A 164 -1.60 16.48 -2.43
C LEU A 164 -0.34 15.63 -2.18
N PHE A 165 0.12 15.56 -0.93
CA PHE A 165 1.30 14.78 -0.52
C PHE A 165 0.95 13.45 0.17
N THR A 166 -0.33 13.25 0.52
CA THR A 166 -0.93 11.99 0.98
C THR A 166 -2.36 11.93 0.43
N TYR A 167 -2.95 10.74 0.25
CA TYR A 167 -4.37 10.62 -0.08
C TYR A 167 -5.26 11.31 0.96
N GLN A 168 -6.42 11.84 0.61
CA GLN A 168 -7.32 12.55 1.51
C GLN A 168 -8.72 11.96 1.48
N ILE A 169 -9.37 11.84 2.62
CA ILE A 169 -10.78 11.44 2.70
C ILE A 169 -11.53 12.55 3.43
N ASP A 170 -12.27 13.35 2.67
CA ASP A 170 -13.11 14.38 3.24
C ASP A 170 -14.42 13.79 3.74
N THR A 171 -14.96 14.35 4.82
CA THR A 171 -16.27 13.97 5.35
C THR A 171 -17.30 15.05 5.09
N ASP A 172 -18.47 14.66 4.61
CA ASP A 172 -19.65 15.52 4.40
C ASP A 172 -20.87 14.94 5.12
N ASN A 173 -22.01 15.64 5.02
CA ASN A 173 -23.26 15.19 5.60
C ASN A 173 -24.42 15.30 4.61
N TYR A 174 -25.14 14.19 4.41
CA TYR A 174 -26.38 14.16 3.66
C TYR A 174 -27.54 13.77 4.58
N GLN A 175 -28.28 14.77 5.08
CA GLN A 175 -29.46 14.56 5.94
C GLN A 175 -29.17 13.71 7.18
N GLY A 176 -28.00 13.88 7.81
CA GLY A 176 -27.56 13.08 8.95
C GLY A 176 -26.71 11.86 8.59
N LEU A 177 -26.64 11.46 7.31
CA LEU A 177 -25.77 10.38 6.83
C LEU A 177 -24.35 10.92 6.55
N PRO A 178 -23.30 10.37 7.18
CA PRO A 178 -21.92 10.71 6.82
C PRO A 178 -21.59 10.28 5.39
N ILE A 179 -20.94 11.17 4.64
CA ILE A 179 -20.42 10.90 3.30
C ILE A 179 -18.90 10.95 3.34
N TYR A 180 -18.21 9.90 2.89
CA TYR A 180 -16.75 9.89 2.77
C TYR A 180 -16.32 10.11 1.32
N LYS A 181 -15.29 10.93 1.14
CA LYS A 181 -14.87 11.43 -0.17
C LYS A 181 -13.37 11.34 -0.42
N LEU A 182 -12.92 10.25 -1.06
CA LEU A 182 -11.52 9.99 -1.38
C LEU A 182 -10.97 10.89 -2.51
N THR A 183 -9.80 11.48 -2.26
CA THR A 183 -8.97 12.23 -3.22
C THR A 183 -7.55 11.66 -3.22
N GLY A 184 -7.09 11.23 -4.39
CA GLY A 184 -5.79 10.56 -4.55
C GLY A 184 -5.73 9.19 -3.87
N GLY A 185 -4.52 8.61 -3.81
CA GLY A 185 -4.36 7.20 -3.48
C GLY A 185 -4.93 6.29 -4.58
N MET A 186 -4.95 4.99 -4.34
CA MET A 186 -5.53 4.00 -5.24
C MET A 186 -6.27 2.94 -4.43
N SER A 187 -5.97 1.67 -4.62
CA SER A 187 -6.79 0.55 -4.19
C SER A 187 -6.71 0.26 -2.70
N ALA A 188 -5.54 0.45 -2.10
CA ALA A 188 -5.37 0.36 -0.65
C ALA A 188 -6.12 1.51 0.04
N GLU A 189 -5.94 2.74 -0.42
CA GLU A 189 -6.57 3.92 0.16
C GLU A 189 -8.11 3.90 -0.02
N TYR A 190 -8.60 3.33 -1.13
CA TYR A 190 -10.01 2.99 -1.31
C TYR A 190 -10.52 2.02 -0.23
N GLY A 191 -9.73 0.99 0.12
CA GLY A 191 -10.03 0.09 1.23
C GLY A 191 -10.20 0.83 2.57
N VAL A 192 -9.37 1.85 2.83
CA VAL A 192 -9.47 2.70 4.03
C VAL A 192 -10.78 3.47 4.03
N GLU A 193 -11.14 4.12 2.92
CA GLU A 193 -12.41 4.85 2.80
C GLU A 193 -13.62 3.96 3.07
N LYS A 194 -13.62 2.73 2.51
CA LYS A 194 -14.75 1.80 2.70
C LYS A 194 -14.83 1.26 4.13
N ALA A 195 -13.70 1.03 4.79
CA ALA A 195 -13.68 0.66 6.20
C ALA A 195 -14.16 1.81 7.09
N LEU A 196 -13.73 3.05 6.84
CA LEU A 196 -14.24 4.24 7.53
C LEU A 196 -15.75 4.40 7.34
N THR A 197 -16.24 4.16 6.12
CA THR A 197 -17.67 4.20 5.80
C THR A 197 -18.46 3.20 6.62
N SER A 198 -17.96 1.96 6.73
CA SER A 198 -18.59 0.90 7.52
C SER A 198 -18.65 1.25 9.01
N LEU A 199 -17.52 1.69 9.59
CA LEU A 199 -17.42 2.07 11.00
C LEU A 199 -18.24 3.34 11.32
N GLY A 200 -18.29 4.28 10.39
CA GLY A 200 -19.06 5.52 10.49
C GLY A 200 -20.53 5.37 10.13
N THR A 201 -20.98 4.19 9.70
CA THR A 201 -22.36 3.92 9.25
C THR A 201 -22.84 4.91 8.17
N GLY A 202 -21.97 5.19 7.21
CA GLY A 202 -22.16 6.18 6.17
C GLY A 202 -22.31 5.59 4.77
N ILE A 203 -22.01 6.42 3.77
CA ILE A 203 -21.80 6.01 2.38
C ILE A 203 -20.53 6.67 1.85
N SER A 204 -19.93 6.13 0.80
CA SER A 204 -18.80 6.78 0.15
C SER A 204 -18.81 6.60 -1.35
N HIS A 205 -18.00 7.40 -2.03
CA HIS A 205 -17.85 7.30 -3.47
C HIS A 205 -16.66 6.41 -3.84
N THR A 206 -16.15 6.48 -5.07
CA THR A 206 -14.88 5.79 -5.42
C THR A 206 -13.67 6.64 -5.07
N TRP A 207 -13.36 7.62 -5.91
CA TRP A 207 -12.38 8.67 -5.69
C TRP A 207 -12.62 9.79 -6.70
N PHE A 208 -12.19 11.00 -6.39
CA PHE A 208 -12.18 12.07 -7.37
C PHE A 208 -11.14 11.77 -8.44
N THR A 209 -11.54 11.94 -9.70
CA THR A 209 -10.70 11.63 -10.85
C THR A 209 -10.11 12.88 -11.48
N GLU A 210 -8.89 12.77 -12.02
CA GLU A 210 -8.26 13.73 -12.92
C GLU A 210 -8.31 13.22 -14.38
N ASN A 211 -7.51 13.81 -15.29
CA ASN A 211 -7.41 13.44 -16.70
C ASN A 211 -7.25 11.91 -16.89
N ASN A 212 -7.89 11.35 -17.90
CA ASN A 212 -7.98 9.89 -18.16
C ASN A 212 -8.67 9.06 -17.07
N ASN A 213 -9.48 9.68 -16.22
CA ASN A 213 -10.32 9.00 -15.22
C ASN A 213 -9.56 8.32 -14.06
N GLY A 214 -8.25 8.57 -13.91
CA GLY A 214 -7.48 8.07 -12.77
C GLY A 214 -7.56 8.97 -11.54
N PRO A 215 -7.07 8.52 -10.38
CA PRO A 215 -7.03 9.33 -9.17
C PRO A 215 -6.04 10.50 -9.30
N TYR A 216 -6.22 11.54 -8.48
CA TYR A 216 -5.29 12.65 -8.39
C TYR A 216 -3.89 12.18 -7.95
N PRO A 217 -2.80 12.64 -8.61
CA PRO A 217 -1.44 12.31 -8.21
C PRO A 217 -1.13 12.74 -6.77
N VAL A 218 -0.47 11.84 -6.04
CA VAL A 218 0.02 12.09 -4.67
C VAL A 218 1.52 12.31 -4.73
N TRP A 219 1.95 13.57 -4.73
CA TRP A 219 3.35 13.95 -4.92
C TRP A 219 4.15 13.76 -3.65
N ALA A 220 4.89 12.65 -3.58
CA ALA A 220 5.59 12.23 -2.38
C ALA A 220 6.80 13.11 -2.03
N SER A 221 7.10 13.18 -0.75
CA SER A 221 8.32 13.70 -0.13
C SER A 221 9.05 12.55 0.59
N PRO A 222 10.31 12.70 1.07
CA PRO A 222 11.02 11.61 1.75
C PRO A 222 10.24 10.93 2.89
N ASP A 223 9.47 11.69 3.67
CA ASP A 223 8.65 11.25 4.79
C ASP A 223 7.24 10.76 4.40
N PHE A 224 6.97 10.57 3.10
CA PHE A 224 5.66 10.18 2.56
C PHE A 224 5.00 9.02 3.32
N LEU A 225 5.77 7.98 3.63
CA LEU A 225 5.24 6.78 4.29
C LEU A 225 4.77 7.09 5.72
N GLN A 226 5.57 7.85 6.48
CA GLN A 226 5.21 8.28 7.84
C GLN A 226 3.93 9.12 7.83
N LEU A 227 3.84 10.08 6.90
CA LEU A 227 2.66 10.94 6.77
C LEU A 227 1.41 10.14 6.40
N SER A 228 1.53 9.16 5.50
CA SER A 228 0.42 8.31 5.07
C SER A 228 -0.09 7.40 6.19
N LEU A 229 0.82 6.78 6.95
CA LEU A 229 0.49 5.94 8.10
C LEU A 229 -0.23 6.74 9.19
N LYS A 230 0.32 7.89 9.57
CA LYS A 230 -0.27 8.78 10.56
C LYS A 230 -1.66 9.25 10.14
N LYS A 231 -1.81 9.68 8.88
CA LYS A 231 -3.11 10.09 8.34
C LYS A 231 -4.15 8.99 8.43
N THR A 232 -3.78 7.76 8.07
CA THR A 232 -4.66 6.58 8.15
C THR A 232 -5.17 6.37 9.58
N VAL A 233 -4.27 6.37 10.57
CA VAL A 233 -4.61 6.20 11.99
C VAL A 233 -5.47 7.35 12.50
N ASP A 234 -5.12 8.59 12.17
CA ASP A 234 -5.85 9.78 12.60
C ASP A 234 -7.30 9.78 12.08
N MET A 235 -7.53 9.31 10.84
CA MET A 235 -8.89 9.18 10.28
C MET A 235 -9.73 8.13 11.00
N TYR A 236 -9.15 6.97 11.37
CA TYR A 236 -9.88 5.98 12.16
C TYR A 236 -10.21 6.50 13.56
N ASN A 237 -9.24 7.12 14.24
CA ASN A 237 -9.46 7.71 15.56
C ASN A 237 -10.59 8.74 15.55
N ALA A 238 -10.66 9.55 14.49
CA ALA A 238 -11.73 10.53 14.30
C ALA A 238 -13.11 9.86 14.15
N VAL A 239 -13.23 8.83 13.31
CA VAL A 239 -14.51 8.11 13.07
C VAL A 239 -14.95 7.31 14.30
N LEU A 240 -14.01 6.69 15.02
CA LEU A 240 -14.31 5.91 16.21
C LEU A 240 -14.71 6.79 17.41
N GLY A 241 -14.36 8.08 17.38
CA GLY A 241 -14.62 9.03 18.46
C GLY A 241 -13.56 9.03 19.57
N GLY A 242 -12.34 8.61 19.25
CA GLY A 242 -11.20 8.58 20.17
C GLY A 242 -10.20 7.46 19.84
N ASP A 243 -9.04 7.52 20.48
CA ASP A 243 -7.91 6.59 20.30
C ASP A 243 -8.04 5.27 21.09
N LYS A 244 -9.06 5.12 21.94
CA LYS A 244 -9.19 3.96 22.86
C LYS A 244 -10.53 3.24 22.78
N VAL A 245 -11.15 3.31 21.62
CA VAL A 245 -12.42 2.63 21.35
C VAL A 245 -12.13 1.20 20.96
N LYS A 246 -12.68 0.24 21.70
CA LYS A 246 -12.38 -1.17 21.45
C LYS A 246 -12.80 -1.59 20.03
N LEU A 247 -11.84 -2.10 19.26
CA LEU A 247 -12.06 -2.78 17.99
C LEU A 247 -11.67 -4.24 18.15
N LYS A 248 -12.51 -5.18 17.70
CA LYS A 248 -12.17 -6.62 17.82
C LYS A 248 -11.18 -7.04 16.76
N THR A 249 -11.37 -6.56 15.55
CA THR A 249 -10.65 -7.04 14.37
C THR A 249 -10.03 -5.88 13.61
N VAL A 250 -8.81 -6.09 13.14
CA VAL A 250 -8.15 -5.25 12.16
C VAL A 250 -7.73 -6.13 10.98
N VAL A 251 -7.90 -5.62 9.77
CA VAL A 251 -7.38 -6.23 8.55
C VAL A 251 -6.14 -5.46 8.11
N LEU A 252 -5.00 -6.15 7.99
CA LEU A 252 -3.79 -5.62 7.33
C LEU A 252 -3.73 -6.26 5.95
N GLY A 253 -3.64 -5.45 4.90
CA GLY A 253 -3.64 -6.05 3.57
C GLY A 253 -3.28 -5.08 2.46
N THR A 254 -3.27 -5.63 1.27
CA THR A 254 -3.06 -4.93 0.01
C THR A 254 -4.39 -4.42 -0.55
N GLY A 255 -4.35 -3.64 -1.64
CA GLY A 255 -5.50 -3.02 -2.28
C GLY A 255 -6.39 -3.99 -3.06
N VAL A 256 -6.84 -5.09 -2.46
CA VAL A 256 -7.72 -6.05 -3.14
C VAL A 256 -9.20 -5.66 -3.02
N PRO A 257 -10.02 -5.83 -4.08
CA PRO A 257 -11.43 -5.41 -4.08
C PRO A 257 -12.34 -6.05 -3.04
N SER A 258 -11.91 -7.13 -2.38
CA SER A 258 -12.67 -7.77 -1.31
C SER A 258 -12.45 -7.15 0.08
N VAL A 259 -11.43 -6.29 0.24
CA VAL A 259 -11.16 -5.55 1.50
C VAL A 259 -12.42 -4.84 2.03
N PRO A 260 -13.17 -4.08 1.22
CA PRO A 260 -14.42 -3.45 1.67
C PRO A 260 -15.43 -4.42 2.30
N TYR A 261 -15.53 -5.65 1.79
CA TYR A 261 -16.49 -6.65 2.26
C TYR A 261 -16.04 -7.34 3.53
N ILE A 262 -14.75 -7.69 3.66
CA ILE A 262 -14.22 -8.26 4.91
C ILE A 262 -14.24 -7.21 6.03
N ALA A 263 -13.89 -5.96 5.74
CA ALA A 263 -13.98 -4.85 6.69
C ALA A 263 -15.43 -4.68 7.20
N THR A 264 -16.40 -4.68 6.29
CA THR A 264 -17.83 -4.59 6.65
C THR A 264 -18.30 -5.82 7.43
N ALA A 265 -17.99 -7.03 6.95
CA ALA A 265 -18.50 -8.25 7.55
C ALA A 265 -17.92 -8.54 8.94
N MET A 266 -16.70 -8.06 9.23
CA MET A 266 -16.02 -8.24 10.51
C MET A 266 -16.02 -7.00 11.41
N HIS A 267 -16.65 -5.90 10.98
CA HIS A 267 -16.59 -4.60 11.66
C HIS A 267 -15.15 -4.15 11.93
N ALA A 268 -14.29 -4.32 10.94
CA ALA A 268 -12.86 -4.13 11.08
C ALA A 268 -12.38 -2.80 10.49
N ALA A 269 -11.40 -2.20 11.14
CA ALA A 269 -10.55 -1.21 10.49
C ALA A 269 -9.61 -1.92 9.51
N TYR A 270 -9.27 -1.24 8.42
CA TYR A 270 -8.31 -1.71 7.43
C TYR A 270 -7.04 -0.84 7.43
N LEU A 271 -5.89 -1.47 7.67
CA LEU A 271 -4.58 -0.82 7.70
C LEU A 271 -3.77 -1.28 6.48
N PRO A 272 -3.60 -0.42 5.45
CA PRO A 272 -2.85 -0.76 4.24
C PRO A 272 -1.40 -1.16 4.55
N VAL A 273 -0.91 -2.22 3.91
CA VAL A 273 0.52 -2.60 3.96
C VAL A 273 1.32 -2.07 2.76
N HIS A 274 0.70 -1.21 1.96
CA HIS A 274 1.35 -0.47 0.90
C HIS A 274 0.64 0.86 0.63
N PHE A 275 1.36 1.80 0.02
CA PHE A 275 0.84 3.11 -0.36
C PHE A 275 1.33 3.49 -1.75
N LEU A 276 0.49 4.25 -2.48
CA LEU A 276 0.83 4.75 -3.81
C LEU A 276 1.42 6.17 -3.75
N ALA A 277 2.61 6.32 -4.32
CA ALA A 277 3.28 7.61 -4.50
C ALA A 277 3.43 7.95 -5.99
N SER A 278 3.17 9.20 -6.36
CA SER A 278 3.52 9.77 -7.66
C SER A 278 4.93 10.35 -7.62
N VAL A 279 5.76 9.92 -8.57
CA VAL A 279 7.19 10.27 -8.66
C VAL A 279 7.61 10.53 -10.10
N ASN A 280 8.82 11.04 -10.30
CA ASN A 280 9.43 11.32 -11.60
C ASN A 280 10.78 10.63 -11.80
N SER A 281 11.34 9.96 -10.78
CA SER A 281 12.68 9.38 -10.83
C SER A 281 12.83 8.21 -9.86
N VAL A 282 13.81 7.35 -10.14
CA VAL A 282 14.27 6.29 -9.23
C VAL A 282 14.88 6.92 -7.98
N ALA A 283 15.65 8.00 -8.13
CA ALA A 283 16.28 8.72 -7.02
C ALA A 283 15.28 9.18 -5.93
N GLU A 284 14.08 9.64 -6.31
CA GLU A 284 13.02 9.97 -5.34
C GLU A 284 12.59 8.73 -4.54
N VAL A 285 12.37 7.60 -5.22
CA VAL A 285 11.94 6.35 -4.57
C VAL A 285 13.02 5.85 -3.62
N GLU A 286 14.29 5.86 -4.03
CA GLU A 286 15.43 5.49 -3.19
C GLU A 286 15.51 6.36 -1.92
N ALA A 287 15.32 7.67 -2.04
CA ALA A 287 15.33 8.58 -0.89
C ALA A 287 14.12 8.38 0.04
N ILE A 288 12.93 8.10 -0.50
CA ILE A 288 11.76 7.74 0.33
C ILE A 288 12.05 6.43 1.07
N MET A 289 12.67 5.45 0.42
CA MET A 289 13.01 4.17 1.05
C MET A 289 14.07 4.35 2.12
N ASP A 290 15.13 5.11 1.86
CA ASP A 290 16.17 5.40 2.86
C ASP A 290 15.56 6.07 4.10
N TYR A 291 14.73 7.11 3.91
CA TYR A 291 14.03 7.76 5.01
C TYR A 291 13.13 6.78 5.78
N SER A 292 12.30 6.02 5.07
CA SER A 292 11.34 5.07 5.66
C SER A 292 12.04 3.99 6.49
N ASN A 293 13.13 3.41 5.98
CA ASN A 293 13.89 2.37 6.68
C ASN A 293 14.61 2.89 7.93
N ARG A 294 14.88 4.20 8.02
CA ARG A 294 15.51 4.83 9.19
C ARG A 294 14.50 5.28 10.25
N HIS A 295 13.32 5.74 9.83
CA HIS A 295 12.37 6.44 10.71
C HIS A 295 11.03 5.75 10.92
N VAL A 296 10.65 4.81 10.05
CA VAL A 296 9.31 4.23 10.02
C VAL A 296 9.38 2.72 10.26
N CYS A 297 9.72 1.96 9.22
CA CYS A 297 9.89 0.51 9.25
C CYS A 297 10.62 0.05 7.99
N ALA A 298 11.02 -1.23 7.97
CA ALA A 298 11.55 -1.84 6.77
C ALA A 298 10.52 -1.76 5.62
N SER A 299 10.94 -1.34 4.43
CA SER A 299 10.07 -1.23 3.24
C SER A 299 10.82 -1.48 1.94
N TYR A 300 10.10 -1.84 0.89
CA TYR A 300 10.61 -1.88 -0.49
C TYR A 300 9.60 -1.23 -1.44
N ALA A 301 10.02 -0.93 -2.67
CA ALA A 301 9.14 -0.30 -3.64
C ALA A 301 9.11 -1.04 -4.97
N THR A 302 7.94 -1.04 -5.60
CA THR A 302 7.76 -1.31 -7.02
C THR A 302 7.50 0.02 -7.71
N LEU A 303 8.29 0.36 -8.72
CA LEU A 303 8.17 1.60 -9.50
C LEU A 303 7.75 1.25 -10.93
N GLY A 304 6.71 1.89 -11.46
CA GLY A 304 6.24 1.65 -12.81
C GLY A 304 5.41 2.82 -13.35
N TYR A 305 4.43 2.48 -14.19
CA TYR A 305 3.45 3.42 -14.69
C TYR A 305 2.04 2.83 -14.57
N ASP A 306 1.06 3.72 -14.46
CA ASP A 306 -0.35 3.38 -14.47
C ASP A 306 -1.02 4.08 -15.66
N GLY A 307 -1.86 3.36 -16.41
CA GLY A 307 -2.57 3.91 -17.57
C GLY A 307 -3.54 5.04 -17.21
N SER A 308 -4.07 5.03 -15.99
CA SER A 308 -4.95 6.05 -15.43
C SER A 308 -4.19 7.29 -14.94
N MET A 309 -2.87 7.21 -14.75
CA MET A 309 -1.99 8.34 -14.42
C MET A 309 -1.02 8.66 -15.58
N PRO A 310 -1.43 9.49 -16.56
CA PRO A 310 -0.67 9.67 -17.79
C PRO A 310 0.67 10.42 -17.64
N ASP A 311 0.80 11.23 -16.59
CA ASP A 311 1.91 12.18 -16.45
C ASP A 311 3.03 11.73 -15.51
N PRO A 312 2.77 11.35 -14.24
CA PRO A 312 3.80 10.85 -13.33
C PRO A 312 4.07 9.35 -13.52
N ALA A 313 5.24 8.91 -13.05
CA ALA A 313 5.43 7.50 -12.69
C ALA A 313 4.77 7.23 -11.33
N VAL A 314 4.57 5.95 -11.01
CA VAL A 314 3.94 5.53 -9.76
C VAL A 314 4.81 4.53 -9.03
N ALA A 315 4.93 4.70 -7.72
CA ALA A 315 5.64 3.81 -6.83
C ALA A 315 4.69 3.22 -5.79
N TRP A 316 4.60 1.89 -5.76
CA TRP A 316 3.94 1.13 -4.71
C TRP A 316 4.95 0.80 -3.63
N ILE A 317 4.85 1.51 -2.52
CA ILE A 317 5.77 1.39 -1.39
C ILE A 317 5.17 0.38 -0.42
N LYS A 318 5.78 -0.80 -0.31
CA LYS A 318 5.31 -1.94 0.47
C LYS A 318 6.05 -2.01 1.81
N LEU A 319 5.28 -2.08 2.90
CA LEU A 319 5.78 -2.29 4.26
C LEU A 319 6.26 -3.73 4.41
N LEU A 320 7.49 -3.95 4.87
CA LEU A 320 7.98 -5.29 5.21
C LEU A 320 7.72 -5.66 6.66
N ASP A 321 7.60 -4.68 7.56
CA ASP A 321 7.42 -4.89 9.00
C ASP A 321 6.24 -4.06 9.52
N LEU A 322 5.81 -4.31 10.77
CA LEU A 322 4.74 -3.57 11.43
C LEU A 322 5.24 -2.17 11.86
N PRO A 323 4.72 -1.07 11.27
CA PRO A 323 5.12 0.27 11.69
C PRO A 323 4.56 0.61 13.08
N GLU A 324 5.24 1.52 13.75
CA GLU A 324 4.92 1.98 15.10
C GLU A 324 3.50 2.56 15.20
N GLU A 325 3.04 3.29 14.19
CA GLU A 325 1.68 3.85 14.12
C GLU A 325 0.60 2.75 14.18
N TYR A 326 0.80 1.66 13.43
CA TYR A 326 -0.16 0.55 13.43
C TYR A 326 -0.07 -0.28 14.70
N ARG A 327 1.14 -0.50 15.23
CA ARG A 327 1.32 -1.18 16.53
C ARG A 327 0.56 -0.45 17.64
N LYS A 328 0.74 0.87 17.74
CA LYS A 328 0.00 1.72 18.69
C LYS A 328 -1.50 1.64 18.48
N PHE A 329 -1.97 1.75 17.25
CA PHE A 329 -3.39 1.62 16.94
C PHE A 329 -3.98 0.27 17.42
N ILE A 330 -3.28 -0.84 17.17
CA ILE A 330 -3.69 -2.18 17.61
C ILE A 330 -3.76 -2.25 19.15
N GLU A 331 -2.79 -1.66 19.86
CA GLU A 331 -2.75 -1.63 21.32
C GLU A 331 -3.83 -0.73 21.94
N ASP A 332 -3.92 0.52 21.46
CA ASP A 332 -4.81 1.53 22.03
C ASP A 332 -6.28 1.14 21.85
N HIS A 333 -6.63 0.55 20.70
CA HIS A 333 -7.96 0.02 20.41
C HIS A 333 -8.20 -1.41 20.92
N GLN A 334 -7.25 -2.00 21.67
CA GLN A 334 -7.38 -3.33 22.28
C GLN A 334 -7.81 -4.41 21.29
N VAL A 335 -7.15 -4.42 20.13
CA VAL A 335 -7.46 -5.34 19.03
C VAL A 335 -7.21 -6.78 19.46
N GLU A 336 -8.21 -7.63 19.25
CA GLU A 336 -8.14 -9.05 19.62
C GLU A 336 -7.60 -9.90 18.46
N LYS A 337 -7.90 -9.52 17.22
CA LYS A 337 -7.64 -10.29 16.01
C LYS A 337 -7.03 -9.40 14.93
N VAL A 338 -5.90 -9.81 14.36
CA VAL A 338 -5.35 -9.22 13.14
C VAL A 338 -5.39 -10.24 12.01
N ILE A 339 -5.89 -9.82 10.85
CA ILE A 339 -6.01 -10.65 9.65
C ILE A 339 -5.13 -10.05 8.55
N LEU A 340 -4.12 -10.81 8.11
CA LEU A 340 -3.33 -10.51 6.93
C LEU A 340 -4.11 -10.94 5.69
N TRP A 341 -4.34 -10.03 4.74
CA TRP A 341 -5.25 -10.22 3.63
C TRP A 341 -4.61 -9.84 2.29
N GLY A 342 -4.55 -10.78 1.34
CA GLY A 342 -3.98 -10.52 0.02
C GLY A 342 -3.85 -11.76 -0.86
N VAL A 343 -2.86 -11.74 -1.74
CA VAL A 343 -2.55 -12.82 -2.69
C VAL A 343 -1.13 -13.32 -2.42
N GLU A 344 -0.89 -14.63 -2.59
CA GLU A 344 0.45 -15.20 -2.37
C GLU A 344 1.49 -14.70 -3.38
N GLU A 345 2.75 -14.66 -2.93
CA GLU A 345 3.92 -14.20 -3.68
C GLU A 345 4.09 -14.83 -5.07
N ASN A 346 3.65 -16.08 -5.25
CA ASN A 346 3.83 -16.85 -6.49
C ASN A 346 2.61 -16.85 -7.42
N VAL A 347 1.52 -16.19 -7.05
CA VAL A 347 0.35 -16.07 -7.94
C VAL A 347 0.67 -15.06 -9.03
N LEU A 348 0.52 -15.49 -10.28
CA LEU A 348 0.87 -14.69 -11.44
C LEU A 348 -0.22 -13.64 -11.70
N GLY A 349 0.14 -12.38 -11.53
CA GLY A 349 -0.57 -11.19 -12.02
C GLY A 349 0.36 -10.32 -12.85
N GLU A 350 0.43 -9.03 -12.55
CA GLU A 350 1.39 -8.11 -13.19
C GLU A 350 2.72 -8.11 -12.41
N THR A 351 3.54 -9.13 -12.66
CA THR A 351 4.72 -9.46 -11.84
C THR A 351 6.07 -9.16 -12.50
N TRP A 352 6.12 -8.85 -13.79
CA TRP A 352 7.39 -8.69 -14.52
C TRP A 352 8.15 -7.45 -14.07
N ALA A 353 9.42 -7.63 -13.67
CA ALA A 353 10.21 -6.54 -13.13
C ALA A 353 11.73 -6.68 -13.39
N LYS A 354 12.48 -5.61 -13.07
CA LYS A 354 13.94 -5.62 -12.92
C LYS A 354 14.34 -4.91 -11.64
N LYS A 355 15.25 -5.48 -10.86
CA LYS A 355 15.73 -4.86 -9.62
C LYS A 355 16.73 -3.75 -9.95
N VAL A 356 16.61 -2.59 -9.31
CA VAL A 356 17.58 -1.49 -9.41
C VAL A 356 18.85 -1.85 -8.64
N ILE A 357 20.02 -1.68 -9.26
CA ILE A 357 21.32 -2.07 -8.69
C ILE A 357 21.88 -1.01 -7.72
N ARG A 358 21.49 0.25 -7.88
CA ARG A 358 22.00 1.33 -7.05
C ARG A 358 21.53 1.14 -5.60
N ASN A 359 22.46 1.21 -4.64
CA ASN A 359 22.23 1.00 -3.21
C ASN A 359 21.52 -0.32 -2.84
N SER A 360 21.61 -1.35 -3.72
CA SER A 360 20.79 -2.56 -3.62
C SER A 360 21.09 -3.38 -2.36
N PRO A 361 20.13 -3.50 -1.41
CA PRO A 361 20.27 -4.38 -0.26
C PRO A 361 20.36 -5.84 -0.71
N SER A 362 21.09 -6.67 0.05
CA SER A 362 21.17 -8.09 -0.21
C SER A 362 19.82 -8.79 0.06
N GLY A 363 19.47 -9.74 -0.81
CA GLY A 363 18.26 -10.54 -0.70
C GLY A 363 17.08 -10.03 -1.54
N GLU A 364 16.13 -10.93 -1.78
CA GLU A 364 14.87 -10.66 -2.46
C GLU A 364 13.92 -9.89 -1.54
N PHE A 365 13.27 -8.84 -2.06
CA PHE A 365 12.40 -7.93 -1.29
C PHE A 365 13.10 -7.44 0.00
N GLY A 366 14.37 -7.05 -0.12
CA GLY A 366 15.17 -6.45 0.95
C GLY A 366 14.71 -5.03 1.28
N ALA A 367 14.88 -4.62 2.54
CA ALA A 367 14.61 -3.26 3.00
C ALA A 367 15.44 -2.25 2.18
N GLY A 368 14.79 -1.38 1.41
CA GLY A 368 15.43 -0.41 0.50
C GLY A 368 15.44 -0.83 -0.97
N SER A 369 14.98 -2.04 -1.30
CA SER A 369 14.99 -2.51 -2.69
C SER A 369 13.96 -1.76 -3.54
N VAL A 370 14.34 -1.44 -4.78
CA VAL A 370 13.45 -0.85 -5.78
C VAL A 370 13.37 -1.79 -6.99
N TYR A 371 12.16 -2.11 -7.41
CA TYR A 371 11.88 -2.96 -8.57
C TYR A 371 11.17 -2.14 -9.65
N MET A 372 11.77 -2.04 -10.83
CA MET A 372 11.16 -1.44 -12.01
C MET A 372 10.16 -2.42 -12.62
N GLN A 373 8.87 -2.09 -12.63
CA GLN A 373 7.79 -2.92 -13.15
C GLN A 373 7.52 -2.64 -14.63
N TYR A 374 7.19 -3.71 -15.34
CA TYR A 374 6.92 -3.76 -16.76
C TYR A 374 5.55 -4.42 -16.98
N THR A 375 4.45 -3.65 -16.92
CA THR A 375 3.08 -4.16 -17.06
C THR A 375 2.84 -4.79 -18.44
N GLY A 376 3.53 -4.29 -19.46
CA GLY A 376 3.55 -4.82 -20.82
C GLY A 376 4.63 -5.87 -21.08
N HIS A 377 5.14 -6.56 -20.05
CA HIS A 377 6.14 -7.64 -20.14
C HIS A 377 7.42 -7.23 -20.91
N GLY A 378 7.85 -5.99 -20.74
CA GLY A 378 9.08 -5.48 -21.36
C GLY A 378 8.95 -5.14 -22.84
N SER A 379 7.73 -5.02 -23.37
CA SER A 379 7.50 -4.59 -24.74
C SER A 379 8.07 -3.18 -25.02
N GLU A 380 8.26 -2.84 -26.30
CA GLU A 380 8.73 -1.51 -26.69
C GLU A 380 7.84 -0.38 -26.15
N ALA A 381 6.51 -0.59 -26.17
CA ALA A 381 5.55 0.35 -25.60
C ALA A 381 5.73 0.50 -24.08
N ASP A 382 6.09 -0.57 -23.38
CA ASP A 382 6.35 -0.60 -21.95
C ASP A 382 7.57 0.27 -21.60
N VAL A 383 8.68 0.04 -22.31
CA VAL A 383 9.92 0.81 -22.14
C VAL A 383 9.69 2.29 -22.46
N GLN A 384 8.93 2.60 -23.52
CA GLN A 384 8.57 3.98 -23.86
C GLN A 384 7.72 4.63 -22.78
N ASN A 385 6.76 3.92 -22.19
CA ASN A 385 5.93 4.46 -21.11
C ASN A 385 6.74 4.75 -19.85
N LEU A 386 7.70 3.89 -19.51
CA LEU A 386 8.62 4.09 -18.38
C LEU A 386 9.55 5.27 -18.63
N LYS A 387 10.26 5.31 -19.77
CA LYS A 387 11.15 6.43 -20.14
C LYS A 387 10.43 7.77 -20.22
N LYS A 388 9.17 7.77 -20.63
CA LYS A 388 8.34 8.98 -20.68
C LYS A 388 8.07 9.56 -19.28
N ARG A 389 8.09 8.73 -18.23
CA ARG A 389 7.66 9.09 -16.88
C ARG A 389 8.77 9.15 -15.85
N ILE A 390 9.84 8.37 -16.05
CA ILE A 390 10.97 8.19 -15.14
C ILE A 390 12.20 8.83 -15.78
N ASN A 391 12.64 9.95 -15.22
CA ASN A 391 13.63 10.85 -15.81
C ASN A 391 15.03 10.25 -15.84
N ASP A 392 15.41 9.51 -14.81
CA ASP A 392 16.71 8.86 -14.68
C ASP A 392 16.68 7.39 -15.13
N TYR A 393 15.66 6.97 -15.91
CA TYR A 393 15.53 5.59 -16.39
C TYR A 393 16.79 5.11 -17.12
N ASP A 394 17.30 5.91 -18.08
CA ASP A 394 18.48 5.55 -18.88
C ASP A 394 19.80 5.64 -18.09
N LEU A 395 19.78 6.27 -16.91
CA LEU A 395 20.91 6.36 -15.99
C LEU A 395 20.85 5.30 -14.88
N THR A 396 19.77 4.53 -14.82
CA THR A 396 19.52 3.56 -13.75
C THR A 396 20.02 2.20 -14.17
N ALA A 397 21.05 1.71 -13.47
CA ALA A 397 21.51 0.34 -13.62
C ALA A 397 20.50 -0.63 -13.01
N MET A 398 20.15 -1.68 -13.75
CA MET A 398 19.16 -2.68 -13.36
C MET A 398 19.72 -4.09 -13.58
N GLU A 399 19.32 -5.03 -12.73
CA GLU A 399 19.63 -6.45 -12.86
C GLU A 399 18.92 -7.06 -14.07
N ALA A 400 19.16 -8.36 -14.28
CA ALA A 400 18.36 -9.16 -15.20
C ALA A 400 16.89 -9.22 -14.75
N GLU A 401 16.05 -9.74 -15.64
CA GLU A 401 14.62 -9.90 -15.43
C GLU A 401 14.32 -10.77 -14.21
N THR A 402 13.28 -10.37 -13.48
CA THR A 402 12.81 -11.05 -12.27
C THR A 402 11.29 -10.90 -12.14
N HIS A 403 10.72 -11.54 -11.12
CA HIS A 403 9.31 -11.44 -10.78
C HIS A 403 9.14 -10.90 -9.37
N ILE A 404 8.12 -10.06 -9.19
CA ILE A 404 7.67 -9.58 -7.89
C ILE A 404 6.31 -10.18 -7.56
N PRO A 405 5.91 -10.28 -6.27
CA PRO A 405 4.49 -10.42 -5.93
C PRO A 405 3.70 -9.36 -6.69
N ASP A 406 2.49 -9.72 -7.14
CA ASP A 406 1.59 -8.80 -7.83
C ASP A 406 1.60 -7.42 -7.15
N TRP A 407 1.86 -6.38 -7.94
CA TRP A 407 2.17 -5.05 -7.41
C TRP A 407 1.04 -4.52 -6.52
N GLU A 408 -0.20 -4.83 -6.90
CA GLU A 408 -1.40 -4.34 -6.25
C GLU A 408 -1.83 -5.24 -5.12
N SER A 409 -1.83 -6.56 -5.35
CA SER A 409 -2.53 -7.53 -4.49
C SER A 409 -1.58 -8.46 -3.73
N GLY A 410 -0.36 -8.64 -4.22
CA GLY A 410 0.59 -9.64 -3.74
C GLY A 410 1.25 -9.26 -2.41
N LEU A 411 1.30 -10.23 -1.50
CA LEU A 411 2.06 -10.21 -0.26
C LEU A 411 3.30 -11.08 -0.43
N ALA A 412 4.48 -10.50 -0.14
CA ALA A 412 5.70 -11.29 -0.08
C ALA A 412 5.68 -12.22 1.14
N ASN A 413 6.24 -13.41 1.05
CA ASN A 413 6.33 -14.34 2.20
C ASN A 413 7.07 -13.71 3.38
N LYS A 414 8.11 -12.93 3.06
CA LYS A 414 8.88 -12.16 4.03
C LYS A 414 8.04 -11.10 4.74
N GLN A 415 7.18 -10.40 4.00
CA GLN A 415 6.26 -9.40 4.53
C GLN A 415 5.27 -10.04 5.53
N ILE A 416 4.68 -11.18 5.17
CA ILE A 416 3.78 -11.93 6.07
C ILE A 416 4.51 -12.32 7.37
N SER A 417 5.71 -12.89 7.24
CA SER A 417 6.51 -13.36 8.38
C SER A 417 6.90 -12.24 9.34
N TRP A 418 7.40 -11.12 8.81
CA TRP A 418 7.89 -10.01 9.62
C TRP A 418 6.76 -9.23 10.29
N ILE A 419 5.70 -8.89 9.56
CA ILE A 419 4.51 -8.24 10.15
C ILE A 419 3.91 -9.14 11.24
N THR A 420 3.79 -10.45 11.00
CA THR A 420 3.30 -11.41 12.01
C THR A 420 4.17 -11.39 13.27
N ALA A 421 5.50 -11.41 13.12
CA ALA A 421 6.43 -11.33 14.24
C ALA A 421 6.29 -9.98 14.97
N GLY A 422 6.17 -8.87 14.24
CA GLY A 422 5.94 -7.54 14.78
C GLY A 422 4.68 -7.46 15.63
N ILE A 423 3.57 -8.05 15.19
CA ILE A 423 2.32 -8.07 15.96
C ILE A 423 2.47 -8.94 17.22
N LYS A 424 2.99 -10.16 17.08
CA LYS A 424 3.11 -11.13 18.18
C LYS A 424 4.07 -10.72 19.29
N ASN A 425 5.17 -10.07 18.91
CA ASN A 425 6.19 -9.67 19.86
C ASN A 425 5.78 -8.43 20.66
N ASN A 426 4.85 -7.64 20.15
CA ASN A 426 4.53 -6.34 20.74
C ASN A 426 3.09 -6.21 21.23
N THR A 427 2.15 -7.02 20.73
CA THR A 427 0.71 -6.89 21.06
C THR A 427 0.14 -8.23 21.53
N SER A 428 -1.08 -8.21 22.10
CA SER A 428 -1.80 -9.41 22.50
C SER A 428 -2.74 -9.99 21.44
N ALA A 429 -2.75 -9.43 20.23
CA ALA A 429 -3.67 -9.84 19.18
C ALA A 429 -3.29 -11.22 18.60
N ASP A 430 -4.27 -12.08 18.37
CA ASP A 430 -4.06 -13.29 17.56
C ASP A 430 -3.91 -12.90 16.08
N VAL A 431 -2.96 -13.52 15.38
CA VAL A 431 -2.68 -13.23 13.97
C VAL A 431 -3.15 -14.38 13.07
N TYR A 432 -3.86 -14.02 12.00
CA TYR A 432 -4.36 -14.94 10.98
C TYR A 432 -3.96 -14.44 9.59
N GLY A 433 -3.81 -15.34 8.62
CA GLY A 433 -3.59 -15.01 7.22
C GLY A 433 -4.69 -15.61 6.35
N VAL A 434 -5.17 -14.80 5.41
CA VAL A 434 -6.05 -15.22 4.31
C VAL A 434 -5.42 -14.77 3.00
N THR A 435 -4.89 -15.73 2.26
CA THR A 435 -4.20 -15.48 0.99
C THR A 435 -4.75 -16.34 -0.14
N ALA A 436 -4.98 -15.74 -1.31
CA ALA A 436 -5.32 -16.51 -2.49
C ALA A 436 -4.08 -17.18 -3.09
N PHE A 437 -4.23 -18.46 -3.46
CA PHE A 437 -3.19 -19.27 -4.09
C PHE A 437 -3.70 -19.87 -5.40
N GLY A 438 -2.79 -20.11 -6.34
CA GLY A 438 -3.09 -20.64 -7.68
C GLY A 438 -3.70 -19.60 -8.62
N ASP A 439 -4.74 -18.88 -8.19
CA ASP A 439 -5.39 -17.81 -8.97
C ASP A 439 -5.92 -16.71 -8.02
N MET A 440 -5.69 -15.45 -8.38
CA MET A 440 -6.16 -14.30 -7.60
C MET A 440 -7.68 -14.16 -7.59
N ILE A 441 -8.41 -14.75 -8.55
CA ILE A 441 -9.88 -14.62 -8.63
C ILE A 441 -10.59 -15.06 -7.34
N HIS A 442 -10.00 -15.99 -6.59
CA HIS A 442 -10.56 -16.48 -5.33
C HIS A 442 -10.62 -15.40 -4.25
N ILE A 443 -9.68 -14.44 -4.23
CA ILE A 443 -9.76 -13.28 -3.32
C ILE A 443 -10.87 -12.32 -3.72
N TYR A 444 -11.36 -12.35 -4.96
CA TYR A 444 -12.52 -11.57 -5.41
C TYR A 444 -13.82 -12.30 -5.04
N ASP A 445 -13.85 -13.62 -5.25
CA ASP A 445 -15.04 -14.46 -5.05
C ASP A 445 -15.50 -14.53 -3.59
N VAL A 446 -14.56 -14.41 -2.65
CA VAL A 446 -14.85 -14.43 -1.21
C VAL A 446 -15.81 -13.34 -0.75
N ALA A 447 -15.91 -12.21 -1.47
CA ALA A 447 -16.82 -11.12 -1.14
C ALA A 447 -18.29 -11.58 -1.11
N SER A 448 -18.68 -12.48 -2.02
CA SER A 448 -20.03 -13.06 -2.09
C SER A 448 -20.31 -13.94 -0.88
N HIS A 449 -19.32 -14.76 -0.49
CA HIS A 449 -19.43 -15.65 0.67
C HIS A 449 -19.53 -14.85 1.98
N LEU A 450 -18.70 -13.82 2.14
CA LEU A 450 -18.74 -12.89 3.28
C LEU A 450 -20.11 -12.21 3.39
N SER A 451 -20.64 -11.71 2.27
CA SER A 451 -21.93 -11.06 2.21
C SER A 451 -23.08 -12.00 2.61
N LEU A 452 -23.09 -13.22 2.06
CA LEU A 452 -24.12 -14.23 2.34
C LEU A 452 -24.07 -14.70 3.80
N ALA A 453 -22.88 -14.94 4.34
CA ALA A 453 -22.70 -15.34 5.74
C ALA A 453 -23.14 -14.23 6.70
N TYR A 454 -22.72 -12.98 6.42
CA TYR A 454 -23.11 -11.83 7.24
C TYR A 454 -24.63 -11.60 7.19
N LEU A 455 -25.24 -11.65 6.01
CA LEU A 455 -26.68 -11.49 5.84
C LEU A 455 -27.44 -12.58 6.63
N LYS A 456 -27.01 -13.84 6.52
CA LYS A 456 -27.64 -14.96 7.24
C LYS A 456 -27.52 -14.82 8.75
N LYS A 457 -26.36 -14.39 9.25
CA LYS A 457 -26.11 -14.16 10.68
C LYS A 457 -26.97 -13.02 11.23
N ASN A 458 -27.19 -11.98 10.43
CA ASN A 458 -27.83 -10.73 10.86
C ASN A 458 -29.26 -10.55 10.39
N GLY A 459 -29.88 -11.56 9.76
CA GLY A 459 -31.22 -11.45 9.16
C GLY A 459 -32.29 -10.89 10.11
N SER A 460 -32.26 -11.24 11.40
CA SER A 460 -33.22 -10.71 12.37
C SER A 460 -33.10 -9.20 12.65
N VAL A 461 -31.91 -8.62 12.45
CA VAL A 461 -31.63 -7.19 12.64
C VAL A 461 -31.84 -6.42 11.34
N LEU A 462 -31.53 -7.05 10.20
CA LEU A 462 -31.68 -6.49 8.86
C LEU A 462 -33.11 -6.69 8.30
N ASP A 463 -34.13 -6.76 9.15
CA ASP A 463 -35.55 -6.93 8.77
C ASP A 463 -35.85 -8.13 7.85
N ASN A 464 -35.21 -9.28 8.11
CA ASN A 464 -35.34 -10.54 7.36
C ASN A 464 -35.05 -10.43 5.86
N VAL A 465 -34.17 -9.52 5.47
CA VAL A 465 -33.69 -9.39 4.09
C VAL A 465 -33.15 -10.72 3.56
N THR A 466 -33.71 -11.16 2.42
CA THR A 466 -33.23 -12.32 1.67
C THR A 466 -32.23 -11.89 0.59
N VAL A 467 -31.76 -12.83 -0.22
CA VAL A 467 -31.01 -12.46 -1.44
C VAL A 467 -32.01 -11.91 -2.46
N ASP A 468 -32.06 -10.59 -2.56
CA ASP A 468 -33.04 -9.87 -3.38
C ASP A 468 -32.49 -9.51 -4.75
N ALA A 469 -31.16 -9.39 -4.88
CA ALA A 469 -30.50 -9.04 -6.12
C ALA A 469 -29.03 -9.49 -6.17
N VAL A 470 -28.49 -9.52 -7.39
CA VAL A 470 -27.03 -9.60 -7.63
C VAL A 470 -26.52 -8.23 -8.08
N ILE A 471 -25.44 -7.75 -7.48
CA ILE A 471 -24.76 -6.52 -7.91
C ILE A 471 -23.40 -6.85 -8.51
N LEU A 472 -23.21 -6.51 -9.77
CA LEU A 472 -21.93 -6.63 -10.47
C LEU A 472 -21.15 -5.35 -10.20
N ASN A 473 -20.15 -5.45 -9.33
CA ASN A 473 -19.27 -4.35 -8.97
C ASN A 473 -17.97 -4.48 -9.75
N GLU A 474 -17.78 -3.54 -10.69
CA GLU A 474 -16.48 -3.33 -11.32
C GLU A 474 -15.44 -2.94 -10.26
N TYR A 475 -14.17 -3.23 -10.55
CA TYR A 475 -13.02 -2.86 -9.75
C TYR A 475 -13.20 -1.53 -8.98
N LEU A 476 -13.17 -1.62 -7.65
CA LEU A 476 -13.28 -0.52 -6.69
C LEU A 476 -14.51 0.40 -6.83
N THR A 477 -15.68 -0.15 -7.15
CA THR A 477 -16.95 0.62 -7.23
C THR A 477 -17.98 0.28 -6.14
N SER A 478 -17.65 -0.64 -5.24
CA SER A 478 -18.58 -1.20 -4.24
C SER A 478 -19.00 -0.25 -3.11
N ASN A 479 -20.18 -0.53 -2.55
CA ASN A 479 -20.71 0.04 -1.31
C ASN A 479 -21.24 -1.09 -0.38
N PRO A 480 -20.35 -1.94 0.19
CA PRO A 480 -20.75 -3.21 0.82
C PRO A 480 -21.75 -3.07 1.96
N GLN A 481 -21.58 -2.06 2.83
CA GLN A 481 -22.47 -1.87 3.98
C GLN A 481 -23.92 -1.65 3.51
N PHE A 482 -24.15 -0.80 2.51
CA PHE A 482 -25.47 -0.60 1.92
C PHE A 482 -25.92 -1.85 1.18
N GLU A 483 -25.10 -2.37 0.27
CA GLU A 483 -25.43 -3.51 -0.59
C GLU A 483 -25.91 -4.73 0.21
N ILE A 484 -25.18 -5.11 1.25
CA ILE A 484 -25.54 -6.24 2.12
C ILE A 484 -26.82 -5.96 2.91
N THR A 485 -27.01 -4.72 3.40
CA THR A 485 -28.22 -4.32 4.15
C THR A 485 -29.49 -4.49 3.34
N VAL A 486 -29.42 -4.30 2.02
CA VAL A 486 -30.57 -4.43 1.11
C VAL A 486 -30.55 -5.74 0.30
N GLY A 487 -29.76 -6.73 0.72
CA GLY A 487 -29.80 -8.08 0.14
C GLY A 487 -29.20 -8.18 -1.26
N ARG A 488 -28.31 -7.25 -1.63
CA ARG A 488 -27.56 -7.27 -2.90
C ARG A 488 -26.26 -8.04 -2.70
N ILE A 489 -26.18 -9.20 -3.33
CA ILE A 489 -24.98 -10.06 -3.24
C ILE A 489 -24.01 -9.66 -4.35
N PRO A 490 -22.74 -9.35 -4.00
CA PRO A 490 -21.78 -8.84 -4.96
C PRO A 490 -21.28 -9.92 -5.91
N LEU A 491 -20.88 -9.51 -7.12
CA LEU A 491 -19.91 -10.20 -7.96
C LEU A 491 -18.81 -9.17 -8.28
N LEU A 492 -17.62 -9.38 -7.74
CA LEU A 492 -16.46 -8.53 -8.03
C LEU A 492 -15.75 -8.98 -9.29
N TYR A 493 -15.32 -8.04 -10.13
CA TYR A 493 -14.58 -8.35 -11.34
C TYR A 493 -13.70 -7.18 -11.81
N TRP A 494 -12.62 -7.51 -12.53
CA TRP A 494 -11.76 -6.54 -13.20
C TRP A 494 -12.38 -6.08 -14.52
N GLN A 495 -12.37 -4.78 -14.82
CA GLN A 495 -13.12 -4.18 -15.94
C GLN A 495 -12.76 -4.73 -17.33
N PHE A 496 -11.56 -5.29 -17.50
CA PHE A 496 -11.09 -5.83 -18.78
C PHE A 496 -11.28 -7.36 -18.90
N VAL A 497 -11.85 -8.02 -17.89
CA VAL A 497 -12.28 -9.42 -18.03
C VAL A 497 -13.45 -9.48 -19.02
N PRO A 498 -13.46 -10.44 -19.98
CA PRO A 498 -14.56 -10.57 -20.93
C PRO A 498 -15.92 -10.64 -20.24
N THR A 499 -16.89 -9.89 -20.75
CA THR A 499 -18.24 -9.78 -20.20
C THR A 499 -18.95 -11.15 -20.13
N GLN A 500 -18.71 -12.02 -21.12
CA GLN A 500 -19.19 -13.40 -21.10
C GLN A 500 -18.64 -14.20 -19.92
N SER A 501 -17.32 -14.17 -19.70
CA SER A 501 -16.67 -14.85 -18.56
C SER A 501 -17.20 -14.34 -17.22
N THR A 502 -17.45 -13.02 -17.12
CA THR A 502 -18.03 -12.40 -15.92
C THR A 502 -19.43 -12.94 -15.63
N VAL A 503 -20.33 -13.03 -16.62
CA VAL A 503 -21.68 -13.58 -16.41
C VAL A 503 -21.63 -15.10 -16.20
N ASP A 504 -20.71 -15.81 -16.85
CA ASP A 504 -20.53 -17.25 -16.66
C ASP A 504 -20.21 -17.57 -15.19
N ARG A 505 -19.43 -16.73 -14.49
CA ARG A 505 -19.18 -16.87 -13.03
C ARG A 505 -20.45 -16.87 -12.18
N ILE A 506 -21.55 -16.29 -12.68
CA ILE A 506 -22.84 -16.27 -12.00
C ILE A 506 -23.54 -17.63 -12.14
N PHE A 507 -23.83 -18.04 -13.37
CA PHE A 507 -24.75 -19.16 -13.65
C PHE A 507 -24.04 -20.50 -13.92
N ASN A 508 -22.84 -20.46 -14.50
CA ASN A 508 -22.02 -21.65 -14.78
C ASN A 508 -20.83 -21.79 -13.82
N GLY A 509 -20.58 -20.76 -13.00
CA GLY A 509 -19.49 -20.71 -12.03
C GLY A 509 -19.97 -20.93 -10.60
N TYR A 510 -19.44 -20.12 -9.69
CA TYR A 510 -19.60 -20.36 -8.25
C TYR A 510 -20.83 -19.67 -7.64
N LEU A 511 -21.24 -18.50 -8.15
CA LEU A 511 -22.09 -17.60 -7.38
C LEU A 511 -23.50 -18.16 -7.15
N ALA A 512 -24.19 -18.63 -8.20
CA ALA A 512 -25.54 -19.18 -8.03
C ALA A 512 -25.57 -20.41 -7.10
N ASN A 513 -24.56 -21.28 -7.22
CA ASN A 513 -24.40 -22.44 -6.33
C ASN A 513 -24.12 -22.02 -4.89
N THR A 514 -23.32 -20.97 -4.69
CA THR A 514 -23.03 -20.40 -3.37
C THR A 514 -24.27 -19.76 -2.76
N ILE A 515 -25.04 -18.98 -3.51
CA ILE A 515 -26.32 -18.43 -3.04
C ILE A 515 -27.26 -19.57 -2.61
N THR A 516 -27.37 -20.61 -3.44
CA THR A 516 -28.23 -21.78 -3.15
C THR A 516 -27.80 -22.51 -1.87
N SER A 517 -26.50 -22.61 -1.58
CA SER A 517 -26.02 -23.30 -0.38
C SER A 517 -26.36 -22.56 0.92
N TYR A 518 -26.41 -21.22 0.87
CA TYR A 518 -26.85 -20.41 2.01
C TYR A 518 -28.37 -20.31 2.11
N TYR A 519 -29.05 -20.19 0.96
CA TYR A 519 -30.49 -20.01 0.78
C TYR A 519 -31.04 -21.01 -0.26
N PRO A 520 -31.38 -22.24 0.17
CA PRO A 520 -31.79 -23.34 -0.74
C PRO A 520 -32.99 -23.04 -1.64
N ASP A 521 -33.87 -22.14 -1.23
CA ASP A 521 -35.04 -21.72 -2.01
C ASP A 521 -34.68 -20.84 -3.21
N ILE A 522 -33.46 -20.30 -3.26
CA ILE A 522 -32.98 -19.42 -4.33
C ILE A 522 -32.09 -20.24 -5.27
N THR A 523 -32.76 -21.07 -6.08
CA THR A 523 -32.11 -21.84 -7.14
C THR A 523 -31.61 -20.92 -8.27
N PRO A 524 -30.73 -21.40 -9.18
CA PRO A 524 -30.29 -20.59 -10.33
C PRO A 524 -31.44 -20.03 -11.18
N ASP A 525 -32.56 -20.74 -11.30
CA ASP A 525 -33.74 -20.26 -12.05
C ASP A 525 -34.53 -19.20 -11.26
N VAL A 526 -34.64 -19.35 -9.94
CA VAL A 526 -35.22 -18.29 -9.09
C VAL A 526 -34.34 -17.03 -9.15
N LEU A 527 -33.02 -17.18 -9.12
CA LEU A 527 -32.08 -16.07 -9.21
C LEU A 527 -32.27 -15.24 -10.48
N LYS A 528 -32.59 -15.86 -11.62
CA LYS A 528 -32.88 -15.15 -12.88
C LYS A 528 -34.11 -14.24 -12.82
N THR A 529 -35.01 -14.46 -11.85
CA THR A 529 -36.19 -13.60 -11.63
C THR A 529 -35.90 -12.42 -10.70
N ARG A 530 -34.76 -12.45 -10.00
CA ARG A 530 -34.29 -11.38 -9.11
C ARG A 530 -33.68 -10.23 -9.89
N GLU A 531 -33.46 -9.11 -9.22
CA GLU A 531 -32.87 -7.93 -9.84
C GLU A 531 -31.36 -8.08 -10.03
N PHE A 532 -30.83 -7.40 -11.04
CA PHE A 532 -29.40 -7.29 -11.32
C PHE A 532 -29.01 -5.82 -11.40
N TYR A 533 -27.95 -5.45 -10.70
CA TYR A 533 -27.39 -4.11 -10.72
C TYR A 533 -26.02 -4.15 -11.39
N LEU A 534 -25.87 -3.41 -12.49
CA LEU A 534 -24.63 -3.29 -13.23
C LEU A 534 -23.93 -1.99 -12.82
N ASN A 535 -23.10 -2.08 -11.78
CA ASN A 535 -22.27 -0.98 -11.30
C ASN A 535 -20.95 -0.94 -12.10
N SER A 536 -21.10 -0.71 -13.41
CA SER A 536 -20.05 -0.91 -14.41
C SER A 536 -19.90 0.34 -15.28
N ASN A 537 -18.67 0.80 -15.47
CA ASN A 537 -18.32 1.77 -16.50
C ASN A 537 -18.17 1.06 -17.85
N TYR A 538 -17.42 -0.04 -17.87
CA TYR A 538 -17.07 -0.77 -19.09
C TYR A 538 -18.03 -1.94 -19.35
N GLY A 539 -18.39 -2.17 -20.62
CA GLY A 539 -19.13 -3.36 -21.05
C GLY A 539 -20.57 -3.49 -20.53
N LYS A 540 -21.15 -2.49 -19.85
CA LYS A 540 -22.48 -2.59 -19.19
C LYS A 540 -23.63 -3.06 -20.12
N ASN A 541 -23.64 -2.59 -21.36
CA ASN A 541 -24.65 -2.99 -22.34
C ASN A 541 -24.48 -4.45 -22.80
N GLU A 542 -23.23 -4.91 -22.90
CA GLU A 542 -22.89 -6.30 -23.26
C GLU A 542 -23.23 -7.24 -22.10
N LEU A 543 -22.87 -6.86 -20.87
CA LEU A 543 -23.26 -7.57 -19.64
C LEU A 543 -24.78 -7.73 -19.58
N LYS A 544 -25.55 -6.65 -19.79
CA LYS A 544 -27.02 -6.71 -19.86
C LYS A 544 -27.51 -7.68 -20.92
N SER A 545 -26.96 -7.61 -22.13
CA SER A 545 -27.37 -8.48 -23.24
C SER A 545 -27.09 -9.95 -22.95
N ILE A 546 -25.94 -10.26 -22.34
CA ILE A 546 -25.56 -11.63 -21.96
C ILE A 546 -26.45 -12.15 -20.84
N LEU A 547 -26.75 -11.34 -19.81
CA LEU A 547 -27.71 -11.69 -18.76
C LEU A 547 -29.09 -12.04 -19.34
N GLN A 548 -29.58 -11.25 -20.30
CA GLN A 548 -30.84 -11.53 -20.99
C GLN A 548 -30.77 -12.84 -21.78
N ASN A 549 -29.63 -13.13 -22.44
CA ASN A 549 -29.42 -14.40 -23.15
C ASN A 549 -29.37 -15.61 -22.21
N TYR A 550 -28.91 -15.43 -20.96
CA TYR A 550 -28.98 -16.44 -19.90
C TYR A 550 -30.40 -16.65 -19.33
N GLY A 551 -31.37 -15.86 -19.80
CA GLY A 551 -32.77 -15.95 -19.38
C GLY A 551 -33.10 -15.14 -18.12
N VAL A 552 -32.30 -14.14 -17.77
CA VAL A 552 -32.65 -13.19 -16.71
C VAL A 552 -33.93 -12.44 -17.12
N THR A 553 -34.95 -12.53 -16.28
CA THR A 553 -36.27 -11.90 -16.46
C THR A 553 -36.55 -10.80 -15.45
N GLY A 554 -35.78 -10.75 -14.34
CA GLY A 554 -35.83 -9.65 -13.40
C GLY A 554 -35.24 -8.35 -13.96
N ASN A 555 -35.47 -7.25 -13.23
CA ASN A 555 -35.00 -5.93 -13.66
C ASN A 555 -33.46 -5.88 -13.72
N ILE A 556 -32.92 -5.32 -14.79
CA ILE A 556 -31.48 -5.06 -14.94
C ILE A 556 -31.26 -3.54 -14.89
N ASN A 557 -30.81 -3.06 -13.73
CA ASN A 557 -30.50 -1.67 -13.45
C ASN A 557 -29.04 -1.39 -13.82
N MET A 558 -28.76 -0.28 -14.49
CA MET A 558 -27.40 0.07 -14.95
C MET A 558 -26.97 1.42 -14.41
N ARG A 559 -25.69 1.55 -14.02
CA ARG A 559 -25.12 2.85 -13.69
C ARG A 559 -25.15 3.76 -14.92
N GLU A 560 -25.71 4.95 -14.76
CA GLU A 560 -25.77 5.94 -15.84
C GLU A 560 -24.43 6.67 -15.98
N THR A 561 -23.81 7.02 -14.85
CA THR A 561 -22.55 7.75 -14.80
C THR A 561 -21.34 6.88 -15.13
N SER A 562 -20.28 7.52 -15.64
CA SER A 562 -19.00 6.84 -15.86
C SER A 562 -18.33 6.45 -14.54
N HIS A 563 -18.50 7.28 -13.51
CA HIS A 563 -17.91 7.10 -12.18
C HIS A 563 -18.95 7.19 -11.08
N ASP A 564 -18.67 6.50 -9.98
CA ASP A 564 -19.46 6.62 -8.76
C ASP A 564 -18.82 7.67 -7.85
N VAL A 565 -18.98 8.96 -8.19
CA VAL A 565 -18.41 10.12 -7.49
C VAL A 565 -19.51 10.98 -6.88
N TRP A 566 -19.28 11.50 -5.68
CA TRP A 566 -20.21 12.42 -5.03
C TRP A 566 -20.09 13.84 -5.61
N THR A 567 -21.16 14.33 -6.21
CA THR A 567 -21.26 15.65 -6.85
C THR A 567 -22.40 16.53 -6.30
N GLY A 568 -23.29 15.95 -5.49
CA GLY A 568 -24.51 16.55 -4.97
C GLY A 568 -25.68 16.60 -5.95
N ASN A 569 -25.60 15.96 -7.13
CA ASN A 569 -26.62 16.09 -8.18
C ASN A 569 -27.64 14.93 -8.25
N GLY A 570 -27.39 13.82 -7.55
CA GLY A 570 -28.29 12.69 -7.44
C GLY A 570 -28.15 11.63 -8.53
N ASN A 571 -27.08 11.67 -9.33
CA ASN A 571 -26.92 10.80 -10.50
C ASN A 571 -25.96 9.64 -10.30
N SER A 572 -25.02 9.72 -9.34
CA SER A 572 -24.12 8.61 -9.04
C SER A 572 -24.80 7.56 -8.16
N PHE A 573 -24.31 6.32 -8.18
CA PHE A 573 -24.91 5.24 -7.40
C PHE A 573 -24.79 5.49 -5.89
N CYS A 574 -23.67 6.03 -5.41
CA CYS A 574 -23.50 6.41 -4.01
C CYS A 574 -24.51 7.47 -3.57
N GLU A 575 -24.85 8.43 -4.44
CA GLU A 575 -25.91 9.43 -4.18
C GLU A 575 -27.30 8.82 -4.21
N VAL A 576 -27.58 7.92 -5.15
CA VAL A 576 -28.84 7.16 -5.18
C VAL A 576 -28.99 6.31 -3.91
N TYR A 577 -27.91 5.68 -3.44
CA TYR A 577 -27.92 4.88 -2.22
C TYR A 577 -28.13 5.77 -1.00
N ALA A 578 -27.46 6.93 -0.92
CA ALA A 578 -27.70 7.92 0.12
C ALA A 578 -29.15 8.39 0.15
N TRP A 579 -29.74 8.64 -1.03
CA TRP A 579 -31.15 9.00 -1.16
C TRP A 579 -32.06 7.89 -0.66
N VAL A 580 -31.81 6.62 -1.01
CA VAL A 580 -32.57 5.46 -0.51
C VAL A 580 -32.46 5.35 1.01
N ILE A 581 -31.26 5.49 1.57
CA ILE A 581 -31.06 5.47 3.02
C ILE A 581 -31.86 6.60 3.68
N ALA A 582 -31.74 7.83 3.18
CA ALA A 582 -32.36 8.98 3.82
C ALA A 582 -33.90 8.99 3.70
N ASN A 583 -34.45 8.56 2.56
CA ASN A 583 -35.86 8.77 2.22
C ASN A 583 -36.72 7.50 2.31
N ILE A 584 -36.11 6.30 2.21
CA ILE A 584 -36.85 5.02 2.21
C ILE A 584 -36.58 4.24 3.48
N ILE A 585 -35.30 4.05 3.86
CA ILE A 585 -34.93 3.27 5.06
C ILE A 585 -35.04 4.13 6.33
N GLY A 586 -34.65 5.41 6.22
CA GLY A 586 -34.39 6.31 7.33
C GLY A 586 -32.96 6.17 7.86
N VAL A 587 -32.25 7.29 8.00
CA VAL A 587 -30.85 7.32 8.45
C VAL A 587 -30.69 6.68 9.83
N GLU A 588 -31.55 7.04 10.79
CA GLU A 588 -31.49 6.47 12.14
C GLU A 588 -31.70 4.95 12.14
N THR A 589 -32.68 4.46 11.38
CA THR A 589 -32.95 3.04 11.22
C THR A 589 -31.73 2.31 10.66
N TYR A 590 -31.15 2.85 9.58
CA TYR A 590 -29.95 2.29 8.94
C TYR A 590 -28.79 2.19 9.93
N GLN A 591 -28.52 3.27 10.67
CA GLN A 591 -27.45 3.29 11.67
C GLN A 591 -27.71 2.32 12.83
N GLN A 592 -28.97 2.17 13.27
CA GLN A 592 -29.32 1.19 14.31
C GLN A 592 -29.15 -0.25 13.84
N MET A 593 -29.51 -0.58 12.59
CA MET A 593 -29.28 -1.91 12.01
C MET A 593 -27.80 -2.32 12.10
N HIS A 594 -26.90 -1.39 11.76
CA HIS A 594 -25.45 -1.65 11.82
C HIS A 594 -24.91 -1.70 13.25
N LYS A 595 -25.43 -0.86 14.15
CA LYS A 595 -25.02 -0.91 15.56
C LYS A 595 -25.43 -2.22 16.24
N GLN A 596 -26.52 -2.84 15.79
CA GLN A 596 -27.08 -4.06 16.36
C GLN A 596 -26.61 -5.34 15.64
N SER A 597 -25.95 -5.20 14.48
CA SER A 597 -25.42 -6.35 13.76
C SER A 597 -24.21 -6.94 14.47
N HIS A 598 -23.93 -8.19 14.15
CA HIS A 598 -22.83 -8.97 14.69
C HIS A 598 -21.82 -9.23 13.58
N ALA A 599 -20.57 -8.82 13.84
CA ALA A 599 -19.42 -9.20 13.04
C ALA A 599 -19.31 -10.73 12.88
N LEU A 600 -18.84 -11.18 11.72
CA LEU A 600 -18.41 -12.57 11.52
C LEU A 600 -17.25 -12.92 12.45
N THR A 601 -17.22 -14.15 12.94
CA THR A 601 -16.09 -14.68 13.73
C THR A 601 -15.00 -15.20 12.82
N VAL A 602 -13.84 -15.46 13.41
CA VAL A 602 -12.70 -16.03 12.68
C VAL A 602 -12.98 -17.46 12.24
N GLU A 603 -13.74 -18.23 13.02
CA GLU A 603 -14.16 -19.59 12.67
C GLU A 603 -15.14 -19.59 11.48
N GLU A 604 -16.02 -18.59 11.42
CA GLU A 604 -16.89 -18.38 10.26
C GLU A 604 -16.07 -17.99 9.02
N LEU A 605 -15.03 -17.16 9.19
CA LEU A 605 -14.11 -16.81 8.11
C LEU A 605 -13.31 -18.03 7.62
N GLU A 606 -12.79 -18.87 8.51
CA GLU A 606 -12.10 -20.12 8.18
C GLU A 606 -13.03 -21.05 7.37
N ALA A 607 -14.28 -21.21 7.83
CA ALA A 607 -15.29 -22.01 7.12
C ALA A 607 -15.61 -21.42 5.73
N ILE A 608 -15.65 -20.10 5.58
CA ILE A 608 -15.81 -19.44 4.28
C ILE A 608 -14.62 -19.76 3.38
N CYS A 609 -13.39 -19.62 3.87
CA CYS A 609 -12.18 -19.88 3.09
C CYS A 609 -12.14 -21.33 2.57
N GLY A 610 -12.56 -22.30 3.39
CA GLY A 610 -12.66 -23.70 2.98
C GLY A 610 -13.69 -24.00 1.89
N ASN A 611 -14.58 -23.04 1.57
CA ASN A 611 -15.60 -23.17 0.51
C ASN A 611 -15.28 -22.33 -0.74
N VAL A 612 -14.17 -21.59 -0.77
CA VAL A 612 -13.74 -20.79 -1.93
C VAL A 612 -12.64 -21.55 -2.68
N GLY A 613 -12.87 -21.82 -3.96
CA GLY A 613 -11.96 -22.59 -4.79
C GLY A 613 -12.01 -24.11 -4.53
N ASN A 614 -10.86 -24.77 -4.61
CA ASN A 614 -10.66 -26.20 -4.41
C ASN A 614 -9.22 -26.50 -3.93
N SER A 615 -8.82 -27.78 -3.86
CA SER A 615 -7.51 -28.19 -3.35
C SER A 615 -6.30 -27.74 -4.19
N ALA A 616 -6.50 -27.31 -5.44
CA ALA A 616 -5.42 -26.87 -6.33
C ALA A 616 -5.30 -25.33 -6.44
N GLN A 617 -6.35 -24.60 -6.08
CA GLN A 617 -6.42 -23.14 -6.12
C GLN A 617 -7.58 -22.67 -5.24
N GLY A 618 -7.42 -21.60 -4.47
CA GLY A 618 -8.43 -21.17 -3.52
C GLY A 618 -7.88 -20.17 -2.51
N LEU A 619 -8.37 -20.23 -1.28
CA LEU A 619 -7.87 -19.44 -0.16
C LEU A 619 -7.19 -20.32 0.88
N HIS A 620 -5.98 -19.95 1.27
CA HIS A 620 -5.35 -20.47 2.47
C HIS A 620 -5.83 -19.66 3.68
N PHE A 621 -6.25 -20.35 4.73
CA PHE A 621 -6.50 -19.78 6.05
C PHE A 621 -5.45 -20.33 7.02
N LEU A 622 -4.64 -19.45 7.60
CA LEU A 622 -3.56 -19.82 8.51
C LEU A 622 -3.70 -19.07 9.83
N LYS A 623 -3.60 -19.78 10.95
CA LYS A 623 -3.36 -19.17 12.26
C LYS A 623 -1.87 -19.19 12.53
N TYR A 624 -1.27 -18.03 12.77
CA TYR A 624 0.17 -17.94 13.00
C TYR A 624 0.52 -18.20 14.45
#